data_AF-A0A915SFH6-F1
#
_entry.id   AF-A0A915SFH6-F1
#
_cell.length_a   1.000
_cell.length_b   1.000
_cell.length_c   1.000
_cell.angle_alpha   90.00
_cell.angle_beta   90.00
_cell.angle_gamma   90.00
#
_symmetry.space_group_name_H-M   'P 1'
#
loop_
_entity.id
_entity.type
_entity.pdbx_description
1 polymer ?
#
loop_
_entity_poly.entity_id
_entity_poly.type
_entity_poly.pdbx_seq_one_letter_code
_entity_poly.pdbx_strand_id
1 'polypeptide(L)'
;MGIFDIKSVALVGASNKEGKVGNIILKNLISDFKGNIYPVNPNYTTIYNLKSYKSLLEIDKDVDTVIVSIPAESVPDIIREAGEKGIKLAIIISAGFSEVGRKDLEDKILEYSRKYNIRILGPNGMGIYDPYLGFDTFFVDPVRLKRPKRGGIALLSQSGAISMAVMEWIANKDIGVSKIISYGNKIDINEIDILKELKNDNNTRAIFIYMEGLKPNTGKEFLDIAKDINKPIIILKSGKSTRGSIAVSSHTASMAGDYEVYRNLFKQYRIFEPKNMNEFMIYLKTISYYL
;
A
#
# COMPACT_ATOMS: atom_id res chain seq x y z
N MET A 1 -8.59 14.66 2.82
CA MET A 1 -8.01 13.71 3.79
C MET A 1 -6.75 13.14 3.15
N GLY A 2 -5.65 13.05 3.90
CA GLY A 2 -4.45 12.36 3.42
C GLY A 2 -4.57 10.84 3.57
N ILE A 3 -3.80 10.09 2.77
CA ILE A 3 -3.66 8.64 2.80
C ILE A 3 -3.33 8.15 4.21
N PHE A 4 -2.55 8.91 4.97
CA PHE A 4 -2.10 8.52 6.32
C PHE A 4 -2.88 9.17 7.47
N ASP A 5 -3.91 10.00 7.22
CA ASP A 5 -4.75 10.63 8.26
C ASP A 5 -5.91 9.72 8.71
N ILE A 6 -5.62 8.45 8.99
CA ILE A 6 -6.62 7.42 9.28
C ILE A 6 -6.99 7.45 10.78
N LYS A 7 -8.26 7.74 11.09
CA LYS A 7 -8.81 7.81 12.46
C LYS A 7 -9.88 6.75 12.71
N SER A 8 -10.47 6.20 11.66
CA SER A 8 -11.59 5.28 11.71
C SER A 8 -11.60 4.37 10.50
N VAL A 9 -11.58 3.06 10.72
CA VAL A 9 -11.49 2.08 9.64
C VAL A 9 -12.63 1.07 9.70
N ALA A 10 -13.33 0.88 8.58
CA ALA A 10 -14.20 -0.26 8.38
C ALA A 10 -13.45 -1.40 7.69
N LEU A 11 -13.55 -2.62 8.21
CA LEU A 11 -12.90 -3.79 7.62
C LEU A 11 -13.94 -4.73 7.01
N VAL A 12 -14.09 -4.67 5.70
CA VAL A 12 -14.98 -5.55 4.93
C VAL A 12 -14.29 -6.87 4.65
N GLY A 13 -14.91 -7.96 5.13
CA GLY A 13 -14.32 -9.29 5.12
C GLY A 13 -13.71 -9.70 6.47
N ALA A 14 -13.93 -8.91 7.53
CA ALA A 14 -13.60 -9.28 8.90
C ALA A 14 -14.21 -10.65 9.26
N SER A 15 -13.53 -11.47 10.06
CA SER A 15 -14.04 -12.81 10.44
C SER A 15 -13.44 -13.28 11.76
N ASN A 16 -14.16 -14.13 12.50
CA ASN A 16 -13.62 -14.88 13.65
C ASN A 16 -12.83 -16.13 13.21
N LYS A 17 -12.92 -16.55 11.94
CA LYS A 17 -12.24 -17.74 11.46
C LYS A 17 -10.75 -17.48 11.29
N GLU A 18 -9.94 -18.13 12.14
CA GLU A 18 -8.49 -18.00 12.11
C GLU A 18 -7.89 -18.34 10.73
N GLY A 19 -6.82 -17.63 10.38
CA GLY A 19 -6.10 -17.79 9.12
C GLY A 19 -6.73 -17.10 7.92
N LYS A 20 -7.97 -16.59 8.01
CA LYS A 20 -8.52 -15.72 6.95
C LYS A 20 -7.82 -14.37 6.92
N VAL A 21 -7.64 -13.80 5.73
CA VAL A 21 -7.04 -12.46 5.52
C VAL A 21 -7.66 -11.41 6.44
N GLY A 22 -8.99 -11.23 6.39
CA GLY A 22 -9.68 -10.25 7.22
C GLY A 22 -9.67 -10.57 8.73
N ASN A 23 -9.42 -11.83 9.13
CA ASN A 23 -9.19 -12.17 10.53
C ASN A 23 -7.83 -11.67 11.01
N ILE A 24 -6.77 -11.88 10.21
CA ILE A 24 -5.41 -11.45 10.53
C ILE A 24 -5.33 -9.92 10.58
N ILE A 25 -5.87 -9.24 9.57
CA ILE A 25 -5.91 -7.77 9.53
C ILE A 25 -6.62 -7.21 10.76
N LEU A 26 -7.77 -7.79 11.13
CA LEU A 26 -8.51 -7.34 12.30
C LEU A 26 -7.70 -7.50 13.59
N LYS A 27 -7.02 -8.64 13.78
CA LYS A 27 -6.18 -8.87 14.96
C LYS A 27 -5.04 -7.85 15.03
N ASN A 28 -4.40 -7.55 13.91
CA ASN A 28 -3.32 -6.58 13.84
C ASN A 28 -3.81 -5.17 14.22
N LEU A 29 -4.97 -4.76 13.68
CA LEU A 29 -5.58 -3.47 14.01
C LEU A 29 -5.96 -3.40 15.51
N ILE A 30 -6.60 -4.44 16.05
CA ILE A 30 -7.00 -4.46 17.47
C ILE A 30 -5.80 -4.36 18.41
N SER A 31 -4.64 -4.89 18.03
CA SER A 31 -3.43 -4.84 18.86
C SER A 31 -2.97 -3.41 19.12
N ASP A 32 -2.80 -2.62 18.04
CA ASP A 32 -1.99 -1.40 18.11
C ASP A 32 -2.68 -0.16 17.53
N PHE A 33 -3.73 -0.31 16.72
CA PHE A 33 -4.36 0.83 16.04
C PHE A 33 -5.11 1.70 17.04
N LYS A 34 -4.79 2.99 17.02
CA LYS A 34 -5.33 3.98 17.98
C LYS A 34 -6.69 4.54 17.57
N GLY A 35 -7.14 4.27 16.36
CA GLY A 35 -8.41 4.76 15.84
C GLY A 35 -9.57 3.78 16.08
N ASN A 36 -10.75 4.14 15.58
CA ASN A 36 -11.94 3.31 15.68
C ASN A 36 -11.92 2.19 14.64
N ILE A 37 -12.34 0.98 15.02
CA ILE A 37 -12.38 -0.19 14.14
C ILE A 37 -13.82 -0.68 14.03
N TYR A 38 -14.32 -0.81 12.79
CA TYR A 38 -15.67 -1.29 12.48
C TYR A 38 -15.59 -2.54 11.61
N PRO A 39 -15.68 -3.75 12.19
CA PRO A 39 -15.77 -4.98 11.42
C PRO A 39 -17.06 -5.01 10.58
N VAL A 40 -16.95 -5.40 9.31
CA VAL A 40 -18.09 -5.58 8.42
C VAL A 40 -18.11 -7.00 7.88
N ASN A 41 -19.12 -7.76 8.31
CA ASN A 41 -19.42 -9.08 7.81
C ASN A 41 -20.90 -9.43 8.09
N PRO A 42 -21.70 -9.75 7.06
CA PRO A 42 -23.13 -10.05 7.22
C PRO A 42 -23.41 -11.32 8.04
N ASN A 43 -22.44 -12.21 8.21
CA ASN A 43 -22.59 -13.48 8.94
C ASN A 43 -22.28 -13.37 10.43
N TYR A 44 -21.79 -12.23 10.92
CA TYR A 44 -21.43 -12.04 12.32
C TYR A 44 -22.06 -10.77 12.88
N THR A 45 -22.60 -10.87 14.08
CA THR A 45 -23.03 -9.71 14.88
C THR A 45 -21.91 -9.19 15.78
N THR A 46 -20.90 -10.01 16.07
CA THR A 46 -19.73 -9.65 16.91
C THR A 46 -18.48 -10.40 16.46
N ILE A 47 -17.35 -9.71 16.40
CA ILE A 47 -16.03 -10.27 16.05
C ILE A 47 -15.01 -9.69 17.04
N TYR A 48 -14.32 -10.54 17.80
CA TYR A 48 -13.38 -10.13 18.86
C TYR A 48 -13.92 -9.02 19.80
N ASN A 49 -15.15 -9.19 20.30
CA ASN A 49 -15.87 -8.24 21.16
C ASN A 49 -16.19 -6.87 20.53
N LEU A 50 -15.93 -6.69 19.24
CA LEU A 50 -16.39 -5.54 18.47
C LEU A 50 -17.73 -5.84 17.80
N LYS A 51 -18.64 -4.87 17.80
CA LYS A 51 -19.88 -4.93 17.01
C LYS A 51 -19.53 -5.07 15.54
N SER A 52 -20.07 -6.09 14.88
CA SER A 52 -19.94 -6.29 13.44
C SER A 52 -21.20 -5.82 12.73
N TYR A 53 -21.01 -5.16 11.60
CA TYR A 53 -22.08 -4.60 10.77
C TYR A 53 -22.28 -5.44 9.52
N LYS A 54 -23.49 -5.48 8.94
CA LYS A 54 -23.74 -6.28 7.74
C LYS A 54 -23.26 -5.59 6.46
N SER A 55 -23.28 -4.26 6.45
CA SER A 55 -22.84 -3.41 5.34
C SER A 55 -22.16 -2.15 5.88
N LEU A 56 -21.49 -1.40 5.01
CA LEU A 56 -20.88 -0.11 5.39
C LEU A 56 -21.95 0.93 5.75
N LEU A 57 -23.12 0.82 5.14
CA LEU A 57 -24.24 1.76 5.31
C LEU A 57 -24.92 1.64 6.69
N GLU A 58 -24.79 0.48 7.37
CA GLU A 58 -25.33 0.28 8.72
C GLU A 58 -24.47 0.92 9.83
N ILE A 59 -23.27 1.39 9.50
CA ILE A 59 -22.39 2.03 10.49
C ILE A 59 -22.94 3.41 10.82
N ASP A 60 -23.39 3.61 12.07
CA ASP A 60 -23.98 4.86 12.56
C ASP A 60 -22.93 5.97 12.82
N LYS A 61 -21.64 5.63 12.71
CA LYS A 61 -20.50 6.53 12.91
C LYS A 61 -19.90 6.97 11.58
N ASP A 62 -19.10 8.03 11.66
CA ASP A 62 -18.24 8.43 10.55
C ASP A 62 -17.07 7.45 10.41
N VAL A 63 -16.79 7.11 9.16
CA VAL A 63 -15.70 6.22 8.77
C VAL A 63 -14.91 6.93 7.68
N ASP A 64 -13.60 7.02 7.86
CA ASP A 64 -12.73 7.72 6.91
C ASP A 64 -12.07 6.78 5.89
N THR A 65 -11.85 5.53 6.30
CA THR A 65 -11.15 4.51 5.51
C THR A 65 -11.91 3.18 5.51
N VAL A 66 -11.94 2.50 4.37
CA VAL A 66 -12.37 1.10 4.26
C VAL A 66 -11.22 0.20 3.83
N ILE A 67 -11.03 -0.92 4.51
CA ILE A 67 -10.16 -2.02 4.05
C ILE A 67 -11.07 -3.10 3.46
N VAL A 68 -10.75 -3.56 2.26
CA VAL A 68 -11.54 -4.57 1.54
C VAL A 68 -10.70 -5.83 1.32
N SER A 69 -11.14 -6.95 1.92
CA SER A 69 -10.48 -8.26 1.83
C SER A 69 -11.47 -9.39 1.50
N ILE A 70 -12.25 -9.20 0.44
CA ILE A 70 -13.27 -10.14 -0.06
C ILE A 70 -13.01 -10.51 -1.54
N PRO A 71 -13.69 -11.51 -2.15
CA PRO A 71 -13.50 -11.84 -3.56
C PRO A 71 -13.65 -10.63 -4.50
N ALA A 72 -12.85 -10.59 -5.57
CA ALA A 72 -12.73 -9.45 -6.47
C ALA A 72 -14.07 -8.99 -7.07
N GLU A 73 -14.95 -9.94 -7.37
CA GLU A 73 -16.26 -9.71 -7.99
C GLU A 73 -17.18 -8.87 -7.10
N SER A 74 -17.01 -8.93 -5.79
CA SER A 74 -17.82 -8.19 -4.82
C SER A 74 -17.23 -6.82 -4.48
N VAL A 75 -15.97 -6.54 -4.85
CA VAL A 75 -15.29 -5.30 -4.47
C VAL A 75 -15.95 -4.05 -5.04
N PRO A 76 -16.37 -3.99 -6.33
CA PRO A 76 -17.01 -2.78 -6.86
C PRO A 76 -18.24 -2.33 -6.06
N ASP A 77 -19.07 -3.28 -5.60
CA ASP A 77 -20.27 -2.95 -4.83
C ASP A 77 -19.93 -2.39 -3.44
N ILE A 78 -18.84 -2.87 -2.82
CA ILE A 78 -18.31 -2.30 -1.58
C ILE A 78 -17.78 -0.89 -1.79
N ILE A 79 -17.12 -0.60 -2.93
CA ILE A 79 -16.64 0.75 -3.23
C ILE A 79 -17.82 1.71 -3.47
N ARG A 80 -18.90 1.23 -4.11
CA ARG A 80 -20.15 2.00 -4.23
C ARG A 80 -20.73 2.33 -2.85
N GLU A 81 -20.87 1.35 -1.96
CA GLU A 81 -21.36 1.58 -0.59
C GLU A 81 -20.44 2.53 0.20
N ALA A 82 -19.12 2.36 0.06
CA ALA A 82 -18.15 3.24 0.72
C ALA A 82 -18.32 4.69 0.26
N GLY A 83 -18.49 4.89 -1.05
CA GLY A 83 -18.79 6.19 -1.64
C GLY A 83 -20.10 6.81 -1.13
N GLU A 84 -21.17 6.01 -1.04
CA GLU A 84 -22.47 6.42 -0.49
C GLU A 84 -22.38 6.81 0.99
N LYS A 85 -21.55 6.09 1.76
CA LYS A 85 -21.25 6.40 3.17
C LYS A 85 -20.38 7.64 3.34
N GLY A 86 -19.73 8.12 2.28
CA GLY A 86 -18.83 9.27 2.29
C GLY A 86 -17.39 8.97 2.69
N ILE A 87 -16.99 7.69 2.74
CA ILE A 87 -15.62 7.24 3.02
C ILE A 87 -14.67 7.81 1.96
N LYS A 88 -13.47 8.25 2.38
CA LYS A 88 -12.53 9.00 1.50
C LYS A 88 -11.39 8.15 0.96
N LEU A 89 -11.07 7.04 1.62
CA LEU A 89 -10.01 6.13 1.23
C LEU A 89 -10.50 4.68 1.24
N ALA A 90 -10.22 3.94 0.18
CA ALA A 90 -10.34 2.49 0.16
C ALA A 90 -8.96 1.83 -0.03
N ILE A 91 -8.64 0.89 0.84
CA ILE A 91 -7.45 0.04 0.75
C ILE A 91 -7.93 -1.35 0.32
N ILE A 92 -7.71 -1.69 -0.94
CA ILE A 92 -8.19 -2.95 -1.51
C ILE A 92 -7.04 -3.97 -1.47
N ILE A 93 -7.17 -4.94 -0.56
CA ILE A 93 -6.18 -6.01 -0.37
C ILE A 93 -6.40 -7.12 -1.41
N SER A 94 -7.64 -7.34 -1.81
CA SER A 94 -8.05 -8.36 -2.75
C SER A 94 -7.24 -8.34 -4.05
N ALA A 95 -6.82 -9.51 -4.50
CA ALA A 95 -6.37 -9.78 -5.87
C ALA A 95 -7.53 -10.32 -6.72
N GLY A 96 -7.28 -10.62 -7.99
CA GLY A 96 -8.26 -11.08 -8.98
C GLY A 96 -8.67 -10.02 -10.02
N PHE A 97 -7.82 -9.02 -10.28
CA PHE A 97 -8.12 -7.87 -11.15
C PHE A 97 -7.32 -7.89 -12.47
N SER A 98 -6.78 -6.76 -12.92
CA SER A 98 -6.05 -6.68 -14.19
C SER A 98 -4.85 -7.62 -14.29
N GLU A 99 -4.22 -7.98 -13.16
CA GLU A 99 -3.10 -8.93 -13.10
C GLU A 99 -3.50 -10.35 -13.51
N VAL A 100 -4.79 -10.67 -13.51
CA VAL A 100 -5.37 -11.92 -14.06
C VAL A 100 -6.29 -11.66 -15.26
N GLY A 101 -6.25 -10.47 -15.86
CA GLY A 101 -7.04 -10.10 -17.04
C GLY A 101 -8.45 -9.56 -16.77
N ARG A 102 -8.82 -9.31 -15.51
CA ARG A 102 -10.13 -8.77 -15.11
C ARG A 102 -10.13 -7.25 -14.93
N LYS A 103 -9.72 -6.54 -15.98
CA LYS A 103 -9.67 -5.07 -16.01
C LYS A 103 -11.07 -4.44 -15.84
N ASP A 104 -12.12 -5.14 -16.25
CA ASP A 104 -13.52 -4.73 -16.11
C ASP A 104 -13.89 -4.37 -14.66
N LEU A 105 -13.34 -5.12 -13.69
CA LEU A 105 -13.60 -4.86 -12.27
C LEU A 105 -12.89 -3.59 -11.78
N GLU A 106 -11.67 -3.33 -12.24
CA GLU A 106 -10.94 -2.09 -11.92
C GLU A 106 -11.61 -0.86 -12.52
N ASP A 107 -12.07 -0.97 -13.78
CA ASP A 107 -12.78 0.12 -14.46
C ASP A 107 -14.06 0.48 -13.71
N LYS A 108 -14.81 -0.52 -13.20
CA LYS A 108 -15.99 -0.31 -12.35
C LYS A 108 -15.65 0.30 -10.99
N ILE A 109 -14.53 -0.09 -10.38
CA ILE A 109 -14.03 0.55 -9.15
C ILE A 109 -13.70 2.03 -9.41
N LEU A 110 -13.03 2.32 -10.53
CA LEU A 110 -12.67 3.69 -10.92
C LEU A 110 -13.89 4.56 -11.25
N GLU A 111 -14.95 3.97 -11.81
CA GLU A 111 -16.24 4.64 -12.00
C GLU A 111 -16.79 5.16 -10.67
N TYR A 112 -16.90 4.29 -9.66
CA TYR A 112 -17.40 4.68 -8.33
C TYR A 112 -16.42 5.60 -7.60
N SER A 113 -15.11 5.38 -7.74
CA SER A 113 -14.07 6.26 -7.22
C SER A 113 -14.28 7.70 -7.67
N ARG A 114 -14.48 7.92 -8.97
CA ARG A 114 -14.74 9.25 -9.54
C ARG A 114 -16.09 9.81 -9.10
N LYS A 115 -17.15 8.99 -9.13
CA LYS A 115 -18.51 9.40 -8.78
C LYS A 115 -18.62 9.92 -7.35
N TYR A 116 -17.98 9.24 -6.40
CA TYR A 116 -18.09 9.55 -4.97
C TYR A 116 -16.85 10.24 -4.38
N ASN A 117 -15.84 10.52 -5.21
CA ASN A 117 -14.57 11.11 -4.79
C ASN A 117 -13.89 10.32 -3.65
N ILE A 118 -13.83 9.00 -3.80
CA ILE A 118 -13.11 8.08 -2.93
C ILE A 118 -11.80 7.66 -3.59
N ARG A 119 -10.68 7.80 -2.89
CA ARG A 119 -9.35 7.41 -3.39
C ARG A 119 -9.08 5.93 -3.14
N ILE A 120 -8.36 5.27 -4.06
CA ILE A 120 -8.13 3.83 -4.02
C ILE A 120 -6.63 3.52 -3.91
N LEU A 121 -6.23 2.82 -2.85
CA LEU A 121 -4.92 2.18 -2.71
C LEU A 121 -5.04 0.69 -3.08
N GLY A 122 -4.19 0.23 -4.00
CA GLY A 122 -4.28 -1.12 -4.59
C GLY A 122 -4.99 -1.10 -5.95
N PRO A 123 -5.79 -2.13 -6.29
CA PRO A 123 -5.97 -3.39 -5.56
C PRO A 123 -4.70 -4.26 -5.55
N ASN A 124 -4.80 -5.50 -5.08
CA ASN A 124 -3.73 -6.50 -5.14
C ASN A 124 -2.43 -6.03 -4.45
N GLY A 125 -2.55 -5.64 -3.18
CA GLY A 125 -1.42 -5.20 -2.36
C GLY A 125 -1.57 -5.60 -0.91
N MET A 126 -0.51 -5.40 -0.12
CA MET A 126 -0.55 -5.62 1.33
C MET A 126 -1.12 -4.41 2.09
N GLY A 127 -1.31 -3.26 1.43
CA GLY A 127 -1.81 -2.02 2.01
C GLY A 127 -0.74 -1.25 2.80
N ILE A 128 -1.05 -0.83 4.03
CA ILE A 128 -0.22 0.08 4.83
C ILE A 128 0.19 -0.60 6.14
N TYR A 129 1.47 -0.44 6.48
CA TYR A 129 1.99 -0.63 7.82
C TYR A 129 2.56 0.70 8.35
N ASP A 130 2.02 1.22 9.43
CA ASP A 130 2.46 2.45 10.11
C ASP A 130 2.58 2.19 11.62
N PRO A 131 3.80 2.00 12.16
CA PRO A 131 4.02 1.76 13.60
C PRO A 131 3.80 2.99 14.50
N TYR A 132 3.73 4.20 13.94
CA TYR A 132 3.40 5.40 14.70
C TYR A 132 1.90 5.49 14.96
N LEU A 133 1.10 5.14 13.95
CA LEU A 133 -0.36 5.06 14.03
C LEU A 133 -0.86 3.73 14.63
N GLY A 134 -0.03 2.67 14.56
CA GLY A 134 -0.43 1.30 14.90
C GLY A 134 -1.32 0.66 13.83
N PHE A 135 -1.28 1.17 12.60
CA PHE A 135 -2.13 0.70 11.50
C PHE A 135 -1.40 -0.38 10.70
N ASP A 136 -1.94 -1.59 10.64
CA ASP A 136 -1.30 -2.73 9.98
C ASP A 136 -2.33 -3.56 9.19
N THR A 137 -2.26 -3.47 7.86
CA THR A 137 -3.08 -4.28 6.94
C THR A 137 -2.35 -5.48 6.37
N PHE A 138 -1.10 -5.74 6.76
CA PHE A 138 -0.33 -6.88 6.27
C PHE A 138 -0.90 -8.17 6.86
N PHE A 139 -1.48 -9.01 6.01
CA PHE A 139 -2.26 -10.17 6.41
C PHE A 139 -1.42 -11.44 6.63
N VAL A 140 -0.20 -11.28 7.14
CA VAL A 140 0.64 -12.38 7.65
C VAL A 140 0.82 -12.19 9.14
N ASP A 141 0.54 -13.26 9.89
CA ASP A 141 0.63 -13.27 11.35
C ASP A 141 2.00 -12.72 11.83
N PRO A 142 2.04 -11.77 12.77
CA PRO A 142 3.28 -11.18 13.28
C PRO A 142 4.28 -12.19 13.86
N VAL A 143 3.83 -13.36 14.31
CA VAL A 143 4.71 -14.46 14.74
C VAL A 143 5.52 -15.01 13.56
N ARG A 144 4.95 -15.01 12.36
CA ARG A 144 5.60 -15.48 11.13
C ARG A 144 6.33 -14.37 10.37
N LEU A 145 5.87 -13.14 10.49
CA LEU A 145 6.46 -11.98 9.85
C LEU A 145 6.68 -10.88 10.89
N LYS A 146 7.89 -10.84 11.48
CA LYS A 146 8.23 -9.82 12.49
C LYS A 146 8.00 -8.43 11.91
N ARG A 147 7.31 -7.56 12.67
CA ARG A 147 7.09 -6.17 12.28
C ARG A 147 8.25 -5.29 12.78
N PRO A 148 8.78 -4.38 11.94
CA PRO A 148 9.79 -3.42 12.37
C PRO A 148 9.20 -2.39 13.32
N LYS A 149 10.00 -1.93 14.29
CA LYS A 149 9.57 -0.87 15.22
C LYS A 149 9.52 0.50 14.52
N ARG A 150 9.13 1.53 15.27
CA ARG A 150 9.21 2.94 14.83
C ARG A 150 10.65 3.31 14.45
N GLY A 151 10.80 3.98 13.31
CA GLY A 151 12.06 4.54 12.84
C GLY A 151 11.83 5.55 11.71
N GLY A 152 12.88 5.82 10.93
CA GLY A 152 12.91 6.92 9.96
C GLY A 152 12.74 6.53 8.48
N ILE A 153 12.55 5.24 8.17
CA ILE A 153 12.55 4.74 6.80
C ILE A 153 11.11 4.53 6.30
N ALA A 154 10.77 5.15 5.18
CA ALA A 154 9.58 4.78 4.42
C ALA A 154 9.94 3.78 3.32
N LEU A 155 9.23 2.65 3.25
CA LEU A 155 9.37 1.67 2.18
C LEU A 155 8.11 1.63 1.33
N LEU A 156 8.25 1.90 0.04
CA LEU A 156 7.20 1.79 -0.97
C LEU A 156 7.49 0.59 -1.85
N SER A 157 6.49 -0.23 -2.13
CA SER A 157 6.66 -1.37 -3.03
C SER A 157 5.41 -1.64 -3.85
N GLN A 158 5.57 -1.68 -5.17
CA GLN A 158 4.52 -2.14 -6.06
C GLN A 158 4.25 -3.65 -5.86
N SER A 159 5.26 -4.43 -5.48
CA SER A 159 5.14 -5.86 -5.23
C SER A 159 4.87 -6.16 -3.75
N GLY A 160 3.78 -6.88 -3.46
CA GLY A 160 3.46 -7.35 -2.11
C GLY A 160 4.51 -8.30 -1.53
N ALA A 161 4.96 -9.28 -2.32
CA ALA A 161 5.99 -10.23 -1.90
C ALA A 161 7.32 -9.56 -1.53
N ILE A 162 7.77 -8.59 -2.35
CA ILE A 162 8.98 -7.83 -2.03
C ILE A 162 8.79 -6.98 -0.78
N SER A 163 7.62 -6.36 -0.60
CA SER A 163 7.34 -5.57 0.61
C SER A 163 7.45 -6.41 1.89
N MET A 164 6.95 -7.65 1.87
CA MET A 164 7.06 -8.59 2.99
C MET A 164 8.51 -9.04 3.23
N ALA A 165 9.23 -9.44 2.17
CA ALA A 165 10.61 -9.90 2.29
C ALA A 165 11.53 -8.81 2.86
N VAL A 166 11.36 -7.57 2.40
CA VAL A 166 12.12 -6.43 2.93
C VAL A 166 11.68 -6.11 4.37
N MET A 167 10.38 -6.11 4.67
CA MET A 167 9.85 -5.91 6.03
C MET A 167 10.43 -6.93 7.03
N GLU A 168 10.47 -8.20 6.67
CA GLU A 168 11.04 -9.26 7.51
C GLU A 168 12.52 -8.99 7.79
N TRP A 169 13.28 -8.68 6.74
CA TRP A 169 14.71 -8.45 6.86
C TRP A 169 15.03 -7.23 7.73
N ILE A 170 14.32 -6.11 7.55
CA ILE A 170 14.56 -4.90 8.36
C ILE A 170 14.18 -5.13 9.82
N ALA A 171 13.08 -5.86 10.08
CA ALA A 171 12.67 -6.20 11.44
C ALA A 171 13.70 -7.14 12.12
N ASN A 172 14.28 -8.09 11.40
CA ASN A 172 15.33 -8.99 11.90
C ASN A 172 16.68 -8.30 12.10
N LYS A 173 16.88 -7.09 11.55
CA LYS A 173 18.06 -6.24 11.80
C LYS A 173 17.78 -5.12 12.79
N ASP A 174 16.60 -5.13 13.44
CA ASP A 174 16.11 -4.10 14.34
C ASP A 174 16.15 -2.68 13.73
N ILE A 175 15.96 -2.61 12.41
CA ILE A 175 15.83 -1.36 11.67
C ILE A 175 14.37 -0.92 11.74
N GLY A 176 14.13 0.28 12.29
CA GLY A 176 12.80 0.85 12.38
C GLY A 176 12.33 1.54 11.10
N VAL A 177 11.02 1.59 10.91
CA VAL A 177 10.37 2.26 9.77
C VAL A 177 9.43 3.37 10.22
N SER A 178 9.25 4.36 9.37
CA SER A 178 8.14 5.30 9.46
C SER A 178 6.87 4.67 8.92
N LYS A 179 6.94 4.09 7.72
CA LYS A 179 5.82 3.45 7.03
C LYS A 179 6.30 2.39 6.04
N ILE A 180 5.48 1.38 5.78
CA ILE A 180 5.62 0.48 4.64
C ILE A 180 4.31 0.49 3.86
N ILE A 181 4.38 0.75 2.56
CA ILE A 181 3.23 0.87 1.68
C ILE A 181 3.38 -0.10 0.51
N SER A 182 2.48 -1.08 0.46
CA SER A 182 2.29 -1.97 -0.69
C SER A 182 1.05 -1.53 -1.46
N TYR A 183 1.27 -0.98 -2.65
CA TYR A 183 0.23 -0.27 -3.42
C TYR A 183 -0.24 -1.01 -4.67
N GLY A 184 0.29 -2.21 -4.94
CA GLY A 184 -0.26 -3.16 -5.91
C GLY A 184 -0.45 -2.60 -7.32
N ASN A 185 -1.62 -2.86 -7.90
CA ASN A 185 -1.97 -2.49 -9.28
C ASN A 185 -2.04 -0.97 -9.50
N LYS A 186 -2.06 -0.18 -8.42
CA LYS A 186 -2.04 1.29 -8.44
C LYS A 186 -3.07 1.93 -9.36
N ILE A 187 -4.32 1.46 -9.38
CA ILE A 187 -5.32 1.96 -10.34
C ILE A 187 -5.64 3.45 -10.15
N ASP A 188 -5.51 3.95 -8.92
CA ASP A 188 -5.62 5.38 -8.56
C ASP A 188 -4.34 5.86 -7.84
N ILE A 189 -4.24 5.65 -6.53
CA ILE A 189 -3.09 6.06 -5.71
C ILE A 189 -1.84 5.31 -6.19
N ASN A 190 -0.78 6.06 -6.43
CA ASN A 190 0.51 5.53 -6.86
C ASN A 190 1.67 6.17 -6.08
N GLU A 191 2.90 5.80 -6.45
CA GLU A 191 4.14 6.33 -5.88
C GLU A 191 4.21 7.86 -5.79
N ILE A 192 3.65 8.60 -6.75
CA ILE A 192 3.66 10.07 -6.76
C ILE A 192 2.78 10.62 -5.64
N ASP A 193 1.55 10.10 -5.49
CA ASP A 193 0.64 10.50 -4.41
C ASP A 193 1.27 10.24 -3.03
N ILE A 194 1.89 9.06 -2.87
CA ILE A 194 2.54 8.68 -1.62
C ILE A 194 3.74 9.61 -1.34
N LEU A 195 4.56 9.92 -2.35
CA LEU A 195 5.68 10.85 -2.22
C LEU A 195 5.23 12.27 -1.82
N LYS A 196 4.09 12.75 -2.35
CA LYS A 196 3.51 14.04 -1.96
C LYS A 196 3.21 14.12 -0.46
N GLU A 197 2.73 13.03 0.15
CA GLU A 197 2.48 12.99 1.60
C GLU A 197 3.77 12.82 2.39
N LEU A 198 4.67 11.93 1.93
CA LEU A 198 5.94 11.70 2.60
C LEU A 198 6.88 12.90 2.56
N LYS A 199 6.72 13.83 1.61
CA LYS A 199 7.47 15.10 1.56
C LYS A 199 7.43 15.82 2.91
N ASN A 200 6.25 15.92 3.52
CA ASN A 200 6.01 16.66 4.76
C ASN A 200 5.88 15.77 6.01
N ASP A 201 6.06 14.45 5.89
CA ASP A 201 6.00 13.54 7.04
C ASP A 201 7.27 13.62 7.89
N ASN A 202 7.17 14.21 9.09
CA ASN A 202 8.31 14.38 10.01
C ASN A 202 8.90 13.06 10.52
N ASN A 203 8.13 11.96 10.50
CA ASN A 203 8.66 10.65 10.90
C ASN A 203 9.53 10.02 9.80
N THR A 204 9.32 10.41 8.54
CA THR A 204 10.07 9.88 7.40
C THR A 204 11.30 10.72 7.13
N ARG A 205 12.48 10.09 7.18
CA ARG A 205 13.79 10.71 6.95
C ARG A 205 14.49 10.17 5.69
N ALA A 206 14.17 8.96 5.24
CA ALA A 206 14.62 8.40 3.96
C ALA A 206 13.51 7.56 3.31
N ILE A 207 13.48 7.53 1.99
CA ILE A 207 12.43 6.86 1.20
C ILE A 207 13.08 5.82 0.28
N PHE A 208 12.61 4.58 0.40
CA PHE A 208 13.03 3.43 -0.39
C PHE A 208 11.86 2.95 -1.24
N ILE A 209 12.08 2.76 -2.54
CA ILE A 209 11.03 2.39 -3.48
C ILE A 209 11.46 1.16 -4.29
N TYR A 210 10.71 0.07 -4.20
CA TYR A 210 10.73 -0.99 -5.20
C TYR A 210 9.70 -0.66 -6.29
N MET A 211 10.21 -0.27 -7.46
CA MET A 211 9.38 0.28 -8.54
C MET A 211 9.43 -0.65 -9.76
N GLU A 212 8.26 -1.06 -10.25
CA GLU A 212 8.17 -1.87 -11.47
C GLU A 212 8.00 -1.01 -12.72
N GLY A 213 7.36 0.13 -12.60
CA GLY A 213 7.29 1.17 -13.63
C GLY A 213 6.47 2.35 -13.12
N LEU A 214 6.33 3.41 -13.92
CA LEU A 214 5.39 4.51 -13.66
C LEU A 214 4.13 4.33 -14.51
N LYS A 215 3.05 5.02 -14.17
CA LYS A 215 1.90 5.16 -15.08
C LYS A 215 2.33 5.92 -16.35
N PRO A 216 1.75 5.60 -17.52
CA PRO A 216 1.97 6.37 -18.74
C PRO A 216 1.78 7.87 -18.51
N ASN A 217 2.67 8.69 -19.07
CA ASN A 217 2.63 10.17 -19.00
C ASN A 217 2.79 10.80 -17.60
N THR A 218 3.18 10.03 -16.57
CA THR A 218 3.39 10.57 -15.21
C THR A 218 4.86 10.83 -14.85
N GLY A 219 5.79 10.56 -15.78
CA GLY A 219 7.23 10.70 -15.54
C GLY A 219 7.65 12.11 -15.11
N LYS A 220 7.13 13.15 -15.75
CA LYS A 220 7.44 14.55 -15.37
C LYS A 220 6.99 14.85 -13.94
N GLU A 221 5.75 14.51 -13.61
CA GLU A 221 5.19 14.74 -12.28
C GLU A 221 5.98 14.00 -11.19
N PHE A 222 6.40 12.76 -11.47
CA PHE A 222 7.27 11.98 -10.59
C PHE A 222 8.60 12.70 -10.31
N LEU A 223 9.23 13.27 -11.34
CA LEU A 223 10.49 13.98 -11.19
C LEU A 223 10.33 15.31 -10.46
N ASP A 224 9.25 16.04 -10.74
CA ASP A 224 8.92 17.29 -10.05
C ASP A 224 8.75 17.05 -8.54
N ILE A 225 8.01 16.01 -8.14
CA ILE A 225 7.88 15.69 -6.71
C ILE A 225 9.19 15.16 -6.11
N ALA A 226 9.96 14.35 -6.83
CA ALA A 226 11.23 13.83 -6.33
C ALA A 226 12.25 14.94 -6.08
N LYS A 227 12.29 15.95 -6.95
CA LYS A 227 13.15 17.15 -6.80
C LYS A 227 12.79 17.96 -5.56
N ASP A 228 11.51 18.01 -5.25
CA ASP A 228 10.93 18.79 -4.16
C ASP A 228 11.12 18.15 -2.78
N ILE A 229 11.55 16.89 -2.73
CA ILE A 229 11.77 16.14 -1.49
C ILE A 229 13.21 16.29 -1.02
N ASN A 230 13.39 16.91 0.14
CA ASN A 230 14.71 17.09 0.78
C ASN A 230 15.17 15.86 1.58
N LYS A 231 14.72 14.66 1.20
CA LYS A 231 14.99 13.37 1.86
C LYS A 231 15.64 12.44 0.85
N PRO A 232 16.60 11.59 1.22
CA PRO A 232 17.17 10.61 0.29
C PRO A 232 16.08 9.72 -0.31
N ILE A 233 16.05 9.62 -1.64
CA ILE A 233 15.18 8.71 -2.39
C ILE A 233 16.05 7.64 -3.05
N ILE A 234 15.78 6.38 -2.72
CA ILE A 234 16.49 5.21 -3.22
C ILE A 234 15.49 4.34 -3.97
N ILE A 235 15.73 4.08 -5.24
CA ILE A 235 14.79 3.34 -6.10
C ILE A 235 15.46 2.11 -6.67
N LEU A 236 14.95 0.94 -6.33
CA LEU A 236 15.25 -0.28 -7.05
C LEU A 236 14.22 -0.47 -8.17
N LYS A 237 14.60 -0.10 -9.39
CA LYS A 237 13.79 -0.36 -10.59
C LYS A 237 13.87 -1.83 -10.96
N SER A 238 12.74 -2.54 -11.01
CA SER A 238 12.70 -3.91 -11.53
C SER A 238 12.60 -3.89 -13.07
N GLY A 239 12.80 -5.05 -13.70
CA GLY A 239 12.69 -5.18 -15.16
C GLY A 239 13.78 -4.45 -15.95
N LYS A 240 15.01 -4.37 -15.42
CA LYS A 240 16.13 -3.63 -16.02
C LYS A 240 16.63 -4.17 -17.37
N SER A 241 16.33 -5.43 -17.69
CA SER A 241 16.68 -6.08 -18.96
C SER A 241 15.43 -6.26 -19.82
N THR A 242 15.58 -6.41 -21.15
CA THR A 242 14.45 -6.66 -22.05
C THR A 242 13.59 -7.84 -21.59
N ARG A 243 14.22 -8.95 -21.18
CA ARG A 243 13.52 -10.12 -20.61
C ARG A 243 12.85 -9.81 -19.26
N GLY A 244 13.53 -9.07 -18.38
CA GLY A 244 12.98 -8.67 -17.10
C GLY A 244 11.79 -7.72 -17.25
N SER A 245 11.84 -6.81 -18.23
CA SER A 245 10.76 -5.88 -18.52
C SER A 245 9.54 -6.60 -19.10
N ILE A 246 9.76 -7.62 -19.94
CA ILE A 246 8.68 -8.50 -20.42
C ILE A 246 8.05 -9.25 -19.23
N ALA A 247 8.85 -9.85 -18.36
CA ALA A 247 8.36 -10.57 -17.18
C ALA A 247 7.54 -9.67 -16.22
N VAL A 248 7.98 -8.42 -16.01
CA VAL A 248 7.23 -7.43 -15.25
C VAL A 248 5.94 -7.04 -15.96
N SER A 249 5.99 -6.77 -17.27
CA SER A 249 4.80 -6.41 -18.04
C SER A 249 3.73 -7.52 -18.06
N SER A 250 4.13 -8.79 -18.07
CA SER A 250 3.20 -9.92 -17.95
C SER A 250 2.64 -10.08 -16.54
N HIS A 251 3.33 -9.57 -15.52
CA HIS A 251 2.91 -9.67 -14.12
C HIS A 251 1.98 -8.53 -13.70
N THR A 252 2.09 -7.34 -14.31
CA THR A 252 1.32 -6.15 -13.91
C THR A 252 0.56 -5.43 -15.03
N ALA A 253 0.45 -6.06 -16.21
CA ALA A 253 -0.25 -5.51 -17.37
C ALA A 253 0.16 -4.06 -17.75
N SER A 254 1.38 -3.65 -17.42
CA SER A 254 1.93 -2.31 -17.70
C SER A 254 2.94 -2.33 -18.85
N MET A 255 2.93 -1.31 -19.71
CA MET A 255 3.93 -1.17 -20.77
C MET A 255 5.35 -1.14 -20.19
N ALA A 256 6.23 -1.97 -20.76
CA ALA A 256 7.66 -1.94 -20.55
C ALA A 256 8.22 -0.55 -20.92
N GLY A 257 8.56 0.28 -19.93
CA GLY A 257 9.24 1.55 -20.17
C GLY A 257 10.72 1.34 -20.49
N ASP A 258 11.29 2.19 -21.34
CA ASP A 258 12.73 2.16 -21.66
C ASP A 258 13.57 2.46 -20.41
N TYR A 259 14.32 1.47 -19.96
CA TYR A 259 15.15 1.56 -18.76
C TYR A 259 16.26 2.61 -18.89
N GLU A 260 16.80 2.85 -20.10
CA GLU A 260 17.82 3.89 -20.32
C GLU A 260 17.28 5.29 -19.99
N VAL A 261 15.99 5.53 -20.26
CA VAL A 261 15.31 6.79 -19.89
C VAL A 261 15.26 6.93 -18.37
N TYR A 262 14.82 5.89 -17.64
CA TYR A 262 14.78 5.92 -16.17
C TYR A 262 16.17 6.19 -15.57
N ARG A 263 17.19 5.48 -16.04
CA ARG A 263 18.55 5.57 -15.50
C ARG A 263 19.13 6.98 -15.63
N ASN A 264 18.93 7.62 -16.78
CA ASN A 264 19.44 8.97 -17.02
C ASN A 264 18.68 10.01 -16.20
N LEU A 265 17.37 9.83 -16.03
CA LEU A 265 16.55 10.70 -15.18
C LEU A 265 16.93 10.58 -13.71
N PHE A 266 17.14 9.37 -13.18
CA PHE A 266 17.51 9.21 -11.76
C PHE A 266 18.80 9.95 -11.39
N LYS A 267 19.80 9.94 -12.28
CA LYS A 267 21.07 10.67 -12.08
C LYS A 267 20.86 12.19 -11.98
N GLN A 268 19.97 12.76 -12.80
CA GLN A 268 19.72 14.21 -12.80
C GLN A 268 18.97 14.67 -11.54
N TYR A 269 18.16 13.80 -10.94
CA TYR A 269 17.25 14.14 -9.84
C TYR A 269 17.72 13.63 -8.48
N ARG A 270 19.03 13.33 -8.33
CA ARG A 270 19.65 12.84 -7.07
C ARG A 270 18.95 11.59 -6.50
N ILE A 271 18.37 10.78 -7.38
CA ILE A 271 17.78 9.50 -7.02
C ILE A 271 18.89 8.46 -7.10
N PHE A 272 19.12 7.74 -6.00
CA PHE A 272 20.09 6.64 -5.99
C PHE A 272 19.42 5.37 -6.48
N GLU A 273 20.02 4.73 -7.47
CA GLU A 273 19.52 3.48 -8.04
C GLU A 273 20.46 2.30 -7.72
N PRO A 274 20.11 1.43 -6.77
CA PRO A 274 20.89 0.22 -6.50
C PRO A 274 20.90 -0.73 -7.69
N LYS A 275 22.00 -1.43 -7.91
CA LYS A 275 22.16 -2.39 -9.01
C LYS A 275 21.22 -3.58 -8.85
N ASN A 276 21.01 -4.04 -7.62
CA ASN A 276 20.22 -5.22 -7.29
C ASN A 276 19.65 -5.13 -5.86
N MET A 277 18.85 -6.13 -5.48
CA MET A 277 18.25 -6.22 -4.15
C MET A 277 19.28 -6.19 -3.03
N ASN A 278 20.41 -6.87 -3.17
CA ASN A 278 21.44 -6.87 -2.12
C ASN A 278 21.96 -5.44 -1.85
N GLU A 279 22.26 -4.68 -2.90
CA GLU A 279 22.70 -3.29 -2.74
C GLU A 279 21.59 -2.39 -2.18
N PHE A 280 20.32 -2.61 -2.57
CA PHE A 280 19.17 -1.89 -2.00
C PHE A 280 19.06 -2.11 -0.49
N MET A 281 19.22 -3.35 -0.02
CA MET A 281 19.19 -3.69 1.40
C MET A 281 20.41 -3.14 2.15
N ILE A 282 21.59 -3.15 1.52
CA ILE A 282 22.80 -2.52 2.09
C ILE A 282 22.57 -1.02 2.29
N TYR A 283 22.05 -0.31 1.28
CA TYR A 283 21.75 1.12 1.42
C TYR A 283 20.73 1.39 2.51
N LEU A 284 19.69 0.56 2.61
CA LEU A 284 18.68 0.65 3.67
C LEU A 284 19.34 0.58 5.05
N LYS A 285 20.15 -0.44 5.29
CA LYS A 285 20.88 -0.59 6.56
C LYS A 285 21.88 0.53 6.80
N THR A 286 22.63 0.94 5.78
CA THR A 286 23.62 2.03 5.95
C THR A 286 22.92 3.31 6.35
N ILE A 287 21.89 3.72 5.61
CA ILE A 287 21.15 4.95 5.89
C ILE A 287 20.48 4.85 7.27
N SER A 288 19.92 3.70 7.66
CA SER A 288 19.26 3.57 8.97
C SER A 288 20.15 3.91 10.16
N TYR A 289 21.48 3.75 10.07
CA TYR A 289 22.41 4.13 11.15
C TYR A 289 22.68 5.64 11.24
N TYR A 290 22.38 6.40 10.19
CA TYR A 290 22.54 7.86 10.16
C TYR A 290 21.23 8.60 10.42
N LEU A 291 20.12 7.86 10.61
CA LEU A 291 18.82 8.42 10.93
C LEU A 291 18.69 8.56 12.45
#